data_AF-A0A327NF64-F1
#
_entry.id   AF-A0A327NF64-F1
#
_cell.length_a   1.000
_cell.length_b   1.000
_cell.length_c   1.000
_cell.angle_alpha   90.00
_cell.angle_beta   90.00
_cell.angle_gamma   90.00
#
_symmetry.space_group_name_H-M   'P 1'
#
loop_
_entity.id
_entity.type
_entity.pdbx_description
1 polymer ?
#
loop_
_entity_poly.entity_id
_entity_poly.type
_entity_poly.pdbx_seq_one_letter_code
_entity_poly.pdbx_strand_id
1 'polypeptide(L)'
;MQEAIMVRSNAEKESIPQPHLNVLLAQSYYLEALAKGDFRPVEEAGELFIKAYKLKSDTIRYKERAAMAYHQKKDDAEASRLVDEILEQDEFNPKAWNILLLLEPGVAVPTEVQKNPMFKVGELHRIAQANSRLKLSDFETLFVYELETRPPVTKLDRTVLFYWTYVAQYVMHYFFERSGRRLDLQKPHELIGDPDLTYARDIFLQIDKFVKGTEFADHAMFQVARFDLLYCQYFLTDDAEVDQRLTGELFQLFVGSPQNSVSKLLWGDLDPISKVIPQRILDLLSILYSQGQGERMLEAIDALPEALTPMVFLFRGLAFSILKRKPDAIEAYRQFLLQTIEIDDFDACNILTVIQTLIREGQKTEDIEKWRWRQNILKLHTLSLC
;
A
#
# COMPACT_ATOMS: atom_id res chain seq x y z
N MET A 1 26.25 8.24 -2.71
CA MET A 1 26.14 9.68 -2.35
C MET A 1 27.50 10.34 -2.14
N GLN A 2 28.35 9.83 -1.23
CA GLN A 2 29.69 10.41 -0.98
C GLN A 2 30.57 10.45 -2.23
N GLU A 3 30.49 9.44 -3.09
CA GLU A 3 31.23 9.40 -4.37
C GLU A 3 30.81 10.53 -5.32
N ALA A 4 29.51 10.82 -5.46
CA ALA A 4 29.03 11.90 -6.32
C ALA A 4 29.51 13.28 -5.82
N ILE A 5 29.53 13.50 -4.50
CA ILE A 5 30.07 14.72 -3.87
C ILE A 5 31.58 14.85 -4.14
N MET A 6 32.32 13.76 -3.96
CA MET A 6 33.76 13.71 -4.18
C MET A 6 34.13 13.96 -5.65
N VAL A 7 33.41 13.34 -6.59
CA VAL A 7 33.61 13.55 -8.03
C VAL A 7 33.43 15.02 -8.39
N ARG A 8 32.44 15.73 -7.83
CA ARG A 8 32.27 17.18 -8.08
C ARG A 8 33.42 18.00 -7.56
N SER A 9 33.83 17.77 -6.30
CA SER A 9 34.93 18.53 -5.71
C SER A 9 36.26 18.32 -6.45
N ASN A 10 36.48 17.14 -7.02
CA ASN A 10 37.68 16.85 -7.81
C ASN A 10 37.57 17.42 -9.22
N ALA A 11 36.42 17.28 -9.88
CA ALA A 11 36.19 17.80 -11.22
C ALA A 11 36.32 19.34 -11.28
N GLU A 12 35.91 20.05 -10.22
CA GLU A 12 36.07 21.50 -10.10
C GLU A 12 37.53 21.96 -9.87
N LYS A 13 38.41 21.06 -9.42
CA LYS A 13 39.83 21.36 -9.14
C LYS A 13 40.76 21.00 -10.29
N GLU A 14 40.33 20.13 -11.19
CA GLU A 14 41.13 19.66 -12.32
C GLU A 14 40.91 20.52 -13.57
N SER A 15 41.92 20.61 -14.44
CA SER A 15 41.84 21.33 -15.72
C SER A 15 41.06 20.55 -16.78
N ILE A 16 39.81 20.18 -16.48
CA ILE A 16 38.91 19.49 -17.40
C ILE A 16 38.31 20.53 -18.37
N PRO A 17 38.29 20.28 -19.69
CA PRO A 17 37.63 21.18 -20.64
C PRO A 17 36.15 21.38 -20.30
N GLN A 18 35.67 22.63 -20.38
CA GLN A 18 34.34 23.02 -19.91
C GLN A 18 33.18 22.11 -20.39
N PRO A 19 33.12 21.67 -21.66
CA PRO A 19 32.03 20.80 -22.11
C PRO A 19 32.00 19.45 -21.39
N HIS A 20 33.18 18.86 -21.12
CA HIS A 20 33.30 17.59 -20.40
C HIS A 20 33.01 17.77 -18.92
N LEU A 21 33.46 18.89 -18.34
CA LEU A 21 33.15 19.27 -16.96
C LEU A 21 31.63 19.39 -16.76
N ASN A 22 30.92 20.07 -17.68
CA ASN A 22 29.46 20.21 -17.60
C ASN A 22 28.73 18.85 -17.63
N VAL A 23 29.19 17.91 -18.48
CA VAL A 23 28.61 16.55 -18.53
C VAL A 23 28.79 15.84 -17.19
N LEU A 24 30.01 15.85 -16.63
CA LEU A 24 30.33 15.19 -15.36
C LEU A 24 29.54 15.80 -14.20
N LEU A 25 29.50 17.14 -14.13
CA LEU A 25 28.75 17.85 -13.10
C LEU A 25 27.24 17.55 -13.22
N ALA A 26 26.68 17.59 -14.43
CA ALA A 26 25.27 17.28 -14.65
C ALA A 26 24.91 15.85 -14.20
N GLN A 27 25.75 14.86 -14.57
CA GLN A 27 25.57 13.48 -14.14
C GLN A 27 25.65 13.34 -12.62
N SER A 28 26.63 13.99 -11.98
CA SER A 28 26.77 13.94 -10.53
C SER A 28 25.59 14.59 -9.81
N TYR A 29 25.14 15.77 -10.24
CA TYR A 29 23.94 16.41 -9.70
C TYR A 29 22.71 15.52 -9.87
N TYR A 30 22.53 14.91 -11.04
CA TYR A 30 21.40 14.02 -11.30
C TYR A 30 21.41 12.77 -10.39
N LEU A 31 22.57 12.12 -10.22
CA LEU A 31 22.70 10.94 -9.35
C LEU A 31 22.52 11.29 -7.87
N GLU A 32 23.04 12.43 -7.42
CA GLU A 32 22.77 12.91 -6.06
C GLU A 32 21.28 13.23 -5.87
N ALA A 33 20.64 13.87 -6.85
CA ALA A 33 19.22 14.18 -6.81
C ALA A 33 18.37 12.91 -6.69
N LEU A 34 18.69 11.86 -7.47
CA LEU A 34 18.04 10.56 -7.35
C LEU A 34 18.22 9.97 -5.94
N ALA A 35 19.46 9.92 -5.45
CA ALA A 35 19.74 9.40 -4.11
C ALA A 35 19.04 10.22 -3.01
N LYS A 36 18.93 11.54 -3.14
CA LYS A 36 18.18 12.36 -2.17
C LYS A 36 16.69 12.13 -2.28
N GLY A 37 16.15 12.06 -3.49
CA GLY A 37 14.71 11.85 -3.73
C GLY A 37 14.19 10.53 -3.16
N ASP A 38 15.04 9.51 -3.09
CA ASP A 38 14.69 8.21 -2.52
C ASP A 38 14.63 8.20 -0.98
N PHE A 39 15.24 9.19 -0.29
CA PHE A 39 15.43 9.17 1.18
C PHE A 39 15.08 10.47 1.93
N ARG A 40 14.80 11.58 1.26
CA ARG A 40 14.72 12.94 1.87
C ARG A 40 13.65 13.83 1.24
N PRO A 41 13.33 15.00 1.84
CA PRO A 41 12.33 15.92 1.31
C PRO A 41 12.57 16.30 -0.15
N VAL A 42 11.48 16.36 -0.91
CA VAL A 42 11.44 16.50 -2.38
C VAL A 42 12.12 17.81 -2.86
N GLU A 43 12.09 18.87 -2.05
CA GLU A 43 12.59 20.20 -2.42
C GLU A 43 14.10 20.24 -2.71
N GLU A 44 14.93 19.57 -1.89
CA GLU A 44 16.38 19.55 -2.09
C GLU A 44 16.79 18.79 -3.37
N ALA A 45 16.06 17.73 -3.70
CA ALA A 45 16.30 16.94 -4.91
C ALA A 45 15.94 17.75 -6.17
N GLY A 46 14.84 18.52 -6.12
CA GLY A 46 14.38 19.36 -7.23
C GLY A 46 15.43 20.37 -7.71
N GLU A 47 16.14 21.01 -6.79
CA GLU A 47 17.22 21.96 -7.15
C GLU A 47 18.37 21.33 -7.90
N LEU A 48 18.74 20.10 -7.50
CA LEU A 48 19.82 19.36 -8.12
C LEU A 48 19.42 18.90 -9.53
N PHE A 49 18.16 18.50 -9.74
CA PHE A 49 17.64 18.20 -11.08
C PHE A 49 17.67 19.43 -12.00
N ILE A 50 17.26 20.60 -11.50
CA ILE A 50 17.32 21.86 -12.26
C ILE A 50 18.78 22.21 -12.61
N LYS A 51 19.72 22.04 -11.68
CA LYS A 51 21.17 22.26 -11.94
C LYS A 51 21.70 21.30 -13.01
N ALA A 52 21.35 20.01 -12.95
CA ALA A 52 21.75 19.04 -13.95
C ALA A 52 21.24 19.40 -15.35
N TYR A 53 19.97 19.81 -15.45
CA TYR A 53 19.37 20.29 -16.68
C TYR A 53 20.09 21.53 -17.23
N LYS A 54 20.34 22.56 -16.41
CA LYS A 54 21.01 23.79 -16.86
C LYS A 54 22.42 23.56 -17.42
N LEU A 55 23.13 22.55 -16.92
CA LEU A 55 24.46 22.19 -17.40
C LEU A 55 24.42 21.38 -18.71
N LYS A 56 23.34 20.66 -18.96
CA LYS A 56 23.21 19.71 -20.07
C LYS A 56 21.75 19.63 -20.54
N SER A 57 21.29 20.72 -21.16
CA SER A 57 19.87 20.93 -21.51
C SER A 57 19.38 20.06 -22.67
N ASP A 58 20.27 19.47 -23.46
CA ASP A 58 19.98 18.55 -24.56
C ASP A 58 19.49 17.17 -24.09
N THR A 59 19.60 16.86 -22.79
CA THR A 59 19.28 15.52 -22.26
C THR A 59 17.84 15.43 -21.76
N ILE A 60 16.98 14.69 -22.49
CA ILE A 60 15.55 14.51 -22.17
C ILE A 60 15.31 14.10 -20.70
N ARG A 61 16.06 13.12 -20.20
CA ARG A 61 15.91 12.65 -18.80
C ARG A 61 16.12 13.75 -17.76
N TYR A 62 16.97 14.73 -18.05
CA TYR A 62 17.20 15.87 -17.17
C TYR A 62 16.05 16.87 -17.29
N LYS A 63 15.55 17.12 -18.50
CA LYS A 63 14.35 17.93 -18.73
C LYS A 63 13.14 17.38 -17.98
N GLU A 64 12.87 16.08 -18.08
CA GLU A 64 11.74 15.41 -17.41
C GLU A 64 11.72 15.69 -15.90
N ARG A 65 12.87 15.53 -15.24
CA ARG A 65 12.99 15.77 -13.79
C ARG A 65 12.98 17.25 -13.43
N ALA A 66 13.59 18.10 -14.26
CA ALA A 66 13.58 19.53 -14.07
C ALA A 66 12.17 20.12 -14.22
N ALA A 67 11.39 19.68 -15.21
CA ALA A 67 10.01 20.12 -15.42
C ALA A 67 9.13 19.85 -14.18
N MET A 68 9.21 18.64 -13.61
CA MET A 68 8.52 18.32 -12.35
C MET A 68 9.01 19.20 -11.19
N ALA A 69 10.33 19.44 -11.09
CA ALA A 69 10.89 20.28 -10.04
C ALA A 69 10.46 21.76 -10.16
N TYR A 70 10.33 22.28 -11.38
CA TYR A 70 9.82 23.63 -11.62
C TYR A 70 8.34 23.74 -11.21
N HIS A 71 7.51 22.76 -11.57
CA HIS A 71 6.12 22.70 -11.13
C HIS A 71 5.98 22.66 -9.60
N GLN A 72 6.78 21.83 -8.91
CA GLN A 72 6.80 21.77 -7.45
C GLN A 72 7.22 23.10 -6.79
N LYS A 73 8.06 23.87 -7.49
CA LYS A 73 8.46 25.24 -7.10
C LYS A 73 7.45 26.32 -7.53
N LYS A 74 6.30 25.93 -8.10
CA LYS A 74 5.26 26.82 -8.62
C LYS A 74 5.72 27.71 -9.77
N ASP A 75 6.73 27.26 -10.51
CA ASP A 75 7.18 27.87 -11.77
C ASP A 75 6.57 27.09 -12.95
N ASP A 76 5.24 27.15 -13.03
CA ASP A 76 4.47 26.37 -14.00
C ASP A 76 4.76 26.78 -15.46
N ALA A 77 5.19 28.02 -15.68
CA ALA A 77 5.58 28.51 -17.00
C ALA A 77 6.83 27.80 -17.52
N GLU A 78 7.87 27.67 -16.68
CA GLU A 78 9.09 26.94 -17.08
C GLU A 78 8.85 25.43 -17.14
N ALA A 79 7.99 24.88 -16.27
CA ALA A 79 7.57 23.49 -16.35
C ALA A 79 6.85 23.18 -17.68
N SER A 80 5.87 24.01 -18.06
CA SER A 80 5.13 23.90 -19.32
C SER A 80 6.06 24.00 -20.53
N ARG A 81 6.95 24.99 -20.56
CA ARG A 81 7.95 25.15 -21.63
C ARG A 81 8.82 23.90 -21.82
N LEU A 82 9.25 23.27 -20.72
CA LEU A 82 10.05 22.03 -20.79
C LEU A 82 9.24 20.83 -21.24
N VAL A 83 7.97 20.74 -20.83
CA VAL A 83 7.05 19.69 -21.30
C VAL A 83 6.88 19.76 -22.80
N ASP A 84 6.64 20.96 -23.35
CA ASP A 84 6.49 21.17 -24.79
C ASP A 84 7.75 20.72 -25.55
N GLU A 85 8.93 21.14 -25.09
CA GLU A 85 10.20 20.70 -25.70
C GLU A 85 10.44 19.19 -25.64
N ILE A 86 9.96 18.51 -24.58
CA ILE A 86 10.07 17.05 -24.48
C ILE A 86 9.12 16.40 -25.48
N LEU A 87 7.86 16.86 -25.53
CA LEU A 87 6.84 16.30 -26.42
C LEU A 87 7.11 16.57 -27.90
N GLU A 88 7.78 17.67 -28.24
CA GLU A 88 8.30 17.91 -29.60
C GLU A 88 9.35 16.88 -30.03
N GLN A 89 10.15 16.37 -29.10
CA GLN A 89 11.20 15.37 -29.38
C GLN A 89 10.70 13.93 -29.25
N ASP A 90 9.77 13.69 -28.32
CA ASP A 90 9.19 12.40 -27.99
C ASP A 90 7.71 12.60 -27.62
N GLU A 91 6.86 12.61 -28.65
CA GLU A 91 5.41 12.85 -28.54
C GLU A 91 4.73 11.92 -27.53
N PHE A 92 5.26 10.71 -27.33
CA PHE A 92 4.68 9.70 -26.45
C PHE A 92 5.43 9.57 -25.12
N ASN A 93 6.18 10.60 -24.70
CA ASN A 93 6.91 10.57 -23.44
C ASN A 93 5.95 10.53 -22.23
N PRO A 94 5.87 9.42 -21.47
CA PRO A 94 4.87 9.26 -20.42
C PRO A 94 5.04 10.22 -19.24
N LYS A 95 6.27 10.68 -18.95
CA LYS A 95 6.51 11.59 -17.84
C LYS A 95 6.11 13.01 -18.19
N ALA A 96 6.40 13.47 -19.41
CA ALA A 96 5.95 14.77 -19.89
C ALA A 96 4.42 14.85 -19.87
N TRP A 97 3.72 13.81 -20.31
CA TRP A 97 2.25 13.74 -20.22
C TRP A 97 1.72 13.76 -18.78
N ASN A 98 2.37 13.07 -17.84
CA ASN A 98 2.00 13.15 -16.42
C ASN A 98 2.16 14.57 -15.86
N ILE A 99 3.22 15.28 -16.26
CA ILE A 99 3.45 16.68 -15.84
C ILE A 99 2.43 17.60 -16.52
N LEU A 100 2.11 17.37 -17.80
CA LEU A 100 1.10 18.13 -18.51
C LEU A 100 -0.28 18.02 -17.84
N LEU A 101 -0.67 16.83 -17.37
CA LEU A 101 -1.92 16.65 -16.62
C LEU A 101 -1.94 17.37 -15.26
N LEU A 102 -0.79 17.63 -14.65
CA LEU A 102 -0.68 18.45 -13.45
C LEU A 102 -0.88 19.94 -13.77
N LEU A 103 -0.32 20.39 -14.89
CA LEU A 103 -0.39 21.79 -15.35
C LEU A 103 -1.76 22.13 -15.95
N GLU A 104 -2.33 21.21 -16.72
CA GLU A 104 -3.57 21.35 -17.47
C GLU A 104 -4.51 20.16 -17.21
N PRO A 105 -5.24 20.17 -16.08
CA PRO A 105 -6.17 19.11 -15.76
C PRO A 105 -7.25 18.98 -16.84
N GLY A 106 -7.38 17.78 -17.43
CA GLY A 106 -8.40 17.48 -18.43
C GLY A 106 -7.90 17.42 -19.88
N VAL A 107 -6.61 17.64 -20.14
CA VAL A 107 -6.04 17.36 -21.46
C VAL A 107 -6.22 15.89 -21.85
N ALA A 108 -6.59 15.64 -23.10
CA ALA A 108 -6.76 14.28 -23.62
C ALA A 108 -5.40 13.64 -23.87
N VAL A 109 -5.10 12.54 -23.18
CA VAL A 109 -3.83 11.82 -23.32
C VAL A 109 -3.90 10.79 -24.46
N PRO A 110 -2.88 10.66 -25.33
CA PRO A 110 -2.82 9.64 -26.36
C PRO A 110 -2.93 8.21 -25.81
N THR A 111 -3.56 7.32 -26.57
CA THR A 111 -3.80 5.92 -26.14
C THR A 111 -2.49 5.16 -25.91
N GLU A 112 -1.47 5.43 -26.71
CA GLU A 112 -0.11 4.87 -26.62
C GLU A 112 0.53 5.21 -25.28
N VAL A 113 0.32 6.43 -24.79
CA VAL A 113 0.83 6.91 -23.51
C VAL A 113 0.06 6.29 -22.36
N GLN A 114 -1.28 6.21 -22.46
CA GLN A 114 -2.13 5.59 -21.44
C GLN A 114 -1.75 4.11 -21.17
N LYS A 115 -1.26 3.40 -22.19
CA LYS A 115 -0.79 2.01 -22.07
C LYS A 115 0.58 1.90 -21.39
N ASN A 116 1.34 2.98 -21.26
CA ASN A 116 2.70 2.94 -20.74
C ASN A 116 2.71 2.71 -19.21
N PRO A 117 3.46 1.72 -18.69
CA PRO A 117 3.58 1.47 -17.25
C PRO A 117 3.97 2.69 -16.42
N MET A 118 4.91 3.52 -16.91
CA MET A 118 5.35 4.71 -16.19
C MET A 118 4.28 5.80 -16.16
N PHE A 119 3.47 5.90 -17.22
CA PHE A 119 2.34 6.83 -17.25
C PHE A 119 1.33 6.43 -16.17
N LYS A 120 0.86 5.18 -16.19
CA LYS A 120 -0.12 4.65 -15.21
C LYS A 120 0.31 4.86 -13.75
N VAL A 121 1.59 4.60 -13.44
CA VAL A 121 2.13 4.84 -12.09
C VAL A 121 2.09 6.31 -11.70
N GLY A 122 2.52 7.21 -12.60
CA GLY A 122 2.50 8.65 -12.33
C GLY A 122 1.08 9.21 -12.22
N GLU A 123 0.15 8.72 -13.03
CA GLU A 123 -1.25 9.10 -12.97
C GLU A 123 -1.90 8.66 -11.65
N LEU A 124 -1.64 7.43 -11.20
CA LEU A 124 -2.10 6.99 -9.88
C LEU A 124 -1.54 7.85 -8.74
N HIS A 125 -0.27 8.26 -8.84
CA HIS A 125 0.33 9.16 -7.86
C HIS A 125 -0.34 10.54 -7.86
N ARG A 126 -0.64 11.09 -9.05
CA ARG A 126 -1.40 12.34 -9.20
C ARG A 126 -2.78 12.24 -8.55
N ILE A 127 -3.51 11.16 -8.82
CA ILE A 127 -4.83 10.91 -8.21
C ILE A 127 -4.71 10.82 -6.69
N ALA A 128 -3.69 10.12 -6.17
CA ALA A 128 -3.47 9.99 -4.72
C ALA A 128 -3.21 11.34 -4.05
N GLN A 129 -2.41 12.21 -4.68
CA GLN A 129 -2.14 13.56 -4.21
C GLN A 129 -3.40 14.44 -4.20
N ALA A 130 -4.27 14.29 -5.21
CA ALA A 130 -5.51 15.06 -5.31
C ALA A 130 -6.59 14.59 -4.33
N ASN A 131 -6.74 13.26 -4.13
CA ASN A 131 -7.92 12.68 -3.49
C ASN A 131 -7.75 12.27 -2.02
N SER A 132 -6.59 12.47 -1.39
CA SER A 132 -6.24 12.00 -0.02
C SER A 132 -6.32 10.48 0.20
N ARG A 133 -7.13 9.74 -0.56
CA ARG A 133 -7.26 8.29 -0.55
C ARG A 133 -7.66 7.77 -1.93
N LEU A 134 -6.91 6.78 -2.42
CA LEU A 134 -7.25 6.05 -3.65
C LEU A 134 -8.42 5.09 -3.41
N LYS A 135 -9.30 4.98 -4.41
CA LYS A 135 -10.43 4.04 -4.48
C LYS A 135 -10.15 2.97 -5.53
N LEU A 136 -10.83 1.82 -5.46
CA LEU A 136 -10.66 0.75 -6.44
C LEU A 136 -10.96 1.22 -7.87
N SER A 137 -11.97 2.08 -8.06
CA SER A 137 -12.32 2.67 -9.35
C SER A 137 -11.17 3.45 -10.00
N ASP A 138 -10.29 4.05 -9.20
CA ASP A 138 -9.12 4.77 -9.71
C ASP A 138 -8.13 3.81 -10.38
N PHE A 139 -8.00 2.60 -9.83
CA PHE A 139 -7.18 1.54 -10.43
C PHE A 139 -7.84 0.93 -11.66
N GLU A 140 -9.16 0.73 -11.63
CA GLU A 140 -9.91 0.11 -12.73
C GLU A 140 -9.70 0.86 -14.04
N THR A 141 -9.77 2.20 -14.01
CA THR A 141 -9.52 3.04 -15.19
C THR A 141 -8.12 2.86 -15.79
N LEU A 142 -7.13 2.43 -14.99
CA LEU A 142 -5.73 2.30 -15.41
C LEU A 142 -5.32 0.86 -15.69
N PHE A 143 -5.88 -0.13 -14.99
CA PHE A 143 -5.34 -1.49 -14.92
C PHE A 143 -6.33 -2.59 -15.33
N VAL A 144 -7.51 -2.24 -15.87
CA VAL A 144 -8.51 -3.23 -16.33
C VAL A 144 -7.94 -4.18 -17.38
N TYR A 145 -7.08 -3.70 -18.28
CA TYR A 145 -6.44 -4.55 -19.30
C TYR A 145 -5.59 -5.66 -18.65
N GLU A 146 -4.81 -5.34 -17.62
CA GLU A 146 -3.97 -6.29 -16.91
C GLU A 146 -4.80 -7.33 -16.15
N LEU A 147 -5.93 -6.92 -15.58
CA LEU A 147 -6.89 -7.83 -14.95
C LEU A 147 -7.52 -8.79 -15.96
N GLU A 148 -7.97 -8.28 -17.12
CA GLU A 148 -8.67 -9.07 -18.15
C GLU A 148 -7.74 -10.01 -18.93
N THR A 149 -6.54 -9.54 -19.28
CA THR A 149 -5.62 -10.26 -20.18
C THR A 149 -4.54 -11.04 -19.44
N ARG A 150 -4.33 -10.76 -18.16
CA ARG A 150 -3.36 -11.41 -17.27
C ARG A 150 -1.97 -11.57 -17.92
N PRO A 151 -1.35 -10.48 -18.41
CA PRO A 151 -0.07 -10.57 -19.09
C PRO A 151 1.00 -11.13 -18.14
N PRO A 152 1.89 -12.02 -18.61
CA PRO A 152 2.97 -12.53 -17.78
C PRO A 152 3.97 -11.41 -17.47
N VAL A 153 4.54 -11.44 -16.26
CA VAL A 153 5.69 -10.59 -15.92
C VAL A 153 6.91 -11.17 -16.61
N THR A 154 7.25 -10.62 -17.79
CA THR A 154 8.37 -11.12 -18.62
C THR A 154 9.73 -10.66 -18.11
N LYS A 155 9.79 -9.44 -17.57
CA LYS A 155 10.99 -8.84 -17.00
C LYS A 155 10.61 -7.89 -15.88
N LEU A 156 11.15 -8.14 -14.69
CA LEU A 156 11.06 -7.24 -13.56
C LEU A 156 12.40 -6.50 -13.38
N ASP A 157 12.35 -5.18 -13.41
CA ASP A 157 13.47 -4.31 -13.06
C ASP A 157 12.95 -3.07 -12.32
N ARG A 158 13.88 -2.21 -11.85
CA ARG A 158 13.53 -1.01 -11.07
C ARG A 158 12.55 -0.07 -11.77
N THR A 159 12.48 -0.07 -13.10
CA THR A 159 11.64 0.87 -13.87
C THR A 159 10.16 0.48 -13.88
N VAL A 160 9.87 -0.82 -13.76
CA VAL A 160 8.50 -1.38 -13.81
C VAL A 160 8.06 -2.02 -12.49
N LEU A 161 8.93 -2.02 -11.48
CA LEU A 161 8.67 -2.63 -10.18
C LEU A 161 7.39 -2.09 -9.53
N PHE A 162 7.25 -0.77 -9.44
CA PHE A 162 6.07 -0.12 -8.86
C PHE A 162 4.79 -0.40 -9.67
N TYR A 163 4.89 -0.42 -10.99
CA TYR A 163 3.76 -0.75 -11.86
C TYR A 163 3.22 -2.15 -11.56
N TRP A 164 4.09 -3.16 -11.51
CA TRP A 164 3.66 -4.53 -11.21
C TRP A 164 3.13 -4.68 -9.79
N THR A 165 3.67 -3.93 -8.81
CA THR A 165 3.08 -3.90 -7.47
C THR A 165 1.64 -3.39 -7.49
N TYR A 166 1.37 -2.29 -8.19
CA TYR A 166 0.01 -1.75 -8.30
C TYR A 166 -0.93 -2.69 -9.07
N VAL A 167 -0.46 -3.36 -10.12
CA VAL A 167 -1.25 -4.38 -10.83
C VAL A 167 -1.64 -5.51 -9.88
N ALA A 168 -0.68 -6.07 -9.13
CA ALA A 168 -0.95 -7.16 -8.19
C ALA A 168 -1.94 -6.74 -7.09
N GLN A 169 -1.76 -5.54 -6.53
CA GLN A 169 -2.66 -4.97 -5.53
C GLN A 169 -4.06 -4.76 -6.11
N TYR A 170 -4.19 -4.21 -7.31
CA TYR A 170 -5.47 -3.99 -7.97
C TYR A 170 -6.22 -5.32 -8.17
N VAL A 171 -5.55 -6.33 -8.76
CA VAL A 171 -6.16 -7.64 -9.01
C VAL A 171 -6.63 -8.27 -7.69
N MET A 172 -5.80 -8.25 -6.65
CA MET A 172 -6.16 -8.77 -5.33
C MET A 172 -7.37 -8.03 -4.73
N HIS A 173 -7.37 -6.69 -4.76
CA HIS A 173 -8.46 -5.91 -4.20
C HIS A 173 -9.76 -6.06 -4.99
N TYR A 174 -9.69 -6.14 -6.32
CA TYR A 174 -10.82 -6.43 -7.19
C TYR A 174 -11.46 -7.77 -6.84
N PHE A 175 -10.64 -8.81 -6.66
CA PHE A 175 -11.11 -10.13 -6.25
C PHE A 175 -11.86 -10.09 -4.91
N PHE A 176 -11.28 -9.44 -3.88
CA PHE A 176 -11.91 -9.38 -2.56
C PHE A 176 -13.17 -8.50 -2.53
N GLU A 177 -13.23 -7.47 -3.37
CA GLU A 177 -14.44 -6.66 -3.52
C GLU A 177 -15.57 -7.44 -4.19
N ARG A 178 -15.29 -8.12 -5.32
CA ARG A 178 -16.26 -8.95 -6.05
C ARG A 178 -16.74 -10.15 -5.23
N SER A 179 -15.85 -10.75 -4.43
CA SER A 179 -16.20 -11.86 -3.55
C SER A 179 -17.01 -11.42 -2.31
N GLY A 180 -17.20 -10.11 -2.16
CA GLY A 180 -17.96 -9.47 -1.09
C GLY A 180 -17.26 -9.62 0.24
N ARG A 181 -16.04 -9.05 0.38
CA ARG A 181 -15.17 -9.05 1.59
C ARG A 181 -15.74 -9.87 2.73
N ARG A 182 -15.68 -11.19 2.56
CA ARG A 182 -16.28 -12.09 3.53
C ARG A 182 -15.33 -12.13 4.71
N LEU A 183 -15.62 -11.36 5.76
CA LEU A 183 -15.27 -11.75 7.12
C LEU A 183 -16.18 -12.89 7.57
N ASP A 184 -16.48 -13.82 6.65
CA ASP A 184 -16.91 -15.14 7.04
C ASP A 184 -15.68 -15.71 7.73
N LEU A 185 -15.81 -15.98 9.03
CA LEU A 185 -14.69 -16.30 9.92
C LEU A 185 -14.02 -17.65 9.56
N GLN A 186 -14.47 -18.26 8.46
CA GLN A 186 -13.97 -19.47 7.85
C GLN A 186 -13.41 -19.17 6.47
N LYS A 187 -12.23 -19.74 6.21
CA LYS A 187 -11.58 -19.71 4.90
C LYS A 187 -12.46 -20.44 3.86
N PRO A 188 -12.94 -19.77 2.80
CA PRO A 188 -13.79 -20.43 1.82
C PRO A 188 -12.97 -21.37 0.94
N HIS A 189 -13.34 -22.65 0.88
CA HIS A 189 -12.67 -23.64 0.01
C HIS A 189 -12.73 -23.28 -1.48
N GLU A 190 -13.74 -22.52 -1.89
CA GLU A 190 -13.93 -22.07 -3.27
C GLU A 190 -12.83 -21.13 -3.78
N LEU A 191 -12.01 -20.57 -2.87
CA LEU A 191 -10.92 -19.66 -3.26
C LEU A 191 -9.65 -20.40 -3.70
N ILE A 192 -9.57 -21.72 -3.44
CA ILE A 192 -8.41 -22.52 -3.83
C ILE A 192 -8.32 -22.57 -5.36
N GLY A 193 -7.21 -22.07 -5.89
CA GLY A 193 -6.99 -22.01 -7.33
C GLY A 193 -7.77 -20.91 -8.05
N ASP A 194 -8.32 -19.91 -7.34
CA ASP A 194 -8.96 -18.76 -7.98
C ASP A 194 -7.96 -18.07 -8.94
N PRO A 195 -8.35 -17.81 -10.20
CA PRO A 195 -7.42 -17.32 -11.21
C PRO A 195 -6.94 -15.88 -10.97
N ASP A 196 -7.77 -15.01 -10.37
CA ASP A 196 -7.39 -13.62 -10.10
C ASP A 196 -6.38 -13.60 -8.95
N LEU A 197 -6.68 -14.34 -7.88
CA LEU A 197 -5.79 -14.43 -6.72
C LEU A 197 -4.48 -15.15 -7.05
N THR A 198 -4.53 -16.19 -7.89
CA THR A 198 -3.35 -16.88 -8.43
C THR A 198 -2.47 -15.92 -9.24
N TYR A 199 -3.08 -15.10 -10.09
CA TYR A 199 -2.36 -14.11 -10.89
C TYR A 199 -1.68 -13.05 -10.01
N ALA A 200 -2.40 -12.49 -9.03
CA ALA A 200 -1.84 -11.54 -8.07
C ALA A 200 -0.66 -12.16 -7.29
N ARG A 201 -0.83 -13.38 -6.76
CA ARG A 201 0.22 -14.14 -6.06
C ARG A 201 1.48 -14.28 -6.92
N ASP A 202 1.33 -14.64 -8.20
CA ASP A 202 2.47 -14.90 -9.08
C ASP A 202 3.26 -13.63 -9.38
N ILE A 203 2.59 -12.48 -9.53
CA ILE A 203 3.26 -11.19 -9.64
C ILE A 203 3.99 -10.86 -8.33
N PHE A 204 3.31 -10.97 -7.19
CA PHE A 204 3.91 -10.68 -5.88
C PHE A 204 5.12 -11.57 -5.58
N LEU A 205 5.09 -12.84 -5.98
CA LEU A 205 6.22 -13.76 -5.81
C LEU A 205 7.45 -13.30 -6.60
N GLN A 206 7.26 -12.79 -7.81
CA GLN A 206 8.36 -12.22 -8.60
C GLN A 206 8.90 -10.93 -7.97
N ILE A 207 8.02 -10.09 -7.43
CA ILE A 207 8.39 -8.88 -6.67
C ILE A 207 9.23 -9.25 -5.44
N ASP A 208 8.76 -10.18 -4.61
CA ASP A 208 9.49 -10.62 -3.41
C ASP A 208 10.88 -11.17 -3.78
N LYS A 209 10.97 -12.00 -4.82
CA LYS A 209 12.25 -12.53 -5.31
C LYS A 209 13.22 -11.43 -5.74
N PHE A 210 12.73 -10.37 -6.38
CA PHE A 210 13.56 -9.25 -6.84
C PHE A 210 14.01 -8.35 -5.69
N VAL A 211 13.12 -8.11 -4.73
CA VAL A 211 13.32 -7.17 -3.62
C VAL A 211 14.13 -7.79 -2.47
N LYS A 212 14.00 -9.09 -2.23
CA LYS A 212 14.64 -9.79 -1.12
C LYS A 212 16.15 -9.65 -1.14
N GLY A 213 16.71 -9.14 -0.05
CA GLY A 213 18.15 -8.90 0.10
C GLY A 213 18.66 -7.62 -0.58
N THR A 214 17.76 -6.75 -1.03
CA THR A 214 18.08 -5.42 -1.57
C THR A 214 17.60 -4.32 -0.64
N GLU A 215 18.00 -3.08 -0.89
CA GLU A 215 17.54 -1.89 -0.17
C GLU A 215 16.02 -1.67 -0.25
N PHE A 216 15.34 -2.27 -1.24
CA PHE A 216 13.89 -2.16 -1.38
C PHE A 216 13.12 -3.00 -0.35
N ALA A 217 13.75 -4.00 0.27
CA ALA A 217 13.08 -4.91 1.21
C ALA A 217 12.46 -4.16 2.40
N ASP A 218 13.08 -3.03 2.75
CA ASP A 218 12.71 -2.23 3.90
C ASP A 218 11.70 -1.13 3.56
N HIS A 219 11.47 -0.88 2.27
CA HIS A 219 10.53 0.15 1.83
C HIS A 219 9.08 -0.30 2.07
N ALA A 220 8.28 0.56 2.70
CA ALA A 220 6.89 0.32 3.13
C ALA A 220 6.03 -0.42 2.10
N MET A 221 6.05 0.03 0.84
CA MET A 221 5.28 -0.60 -0.24
C MET A 221 5.62 -2.08 -0.44
N PHE A 222 6.90 -2.48 -0.33
CA PHE A 222 7.30 -3.87 -0.56
C PHE A 222 7.10 -4.75 0.67
N GLN A 223 7.11 -4.16 1.86
CA GLN A 223 6.60 -4.85 3.05
C GLN A 223 5.10 -5.17 2.89
N VAL A 224 4.32 -4.20 2.42
CA VAL A 224 2.89 -4.41 2.09
C VAL A 224 2.73 -5.49 1.03
N ALA A 225 3.51 -5.44 -0.06
CA ALA A 225 3.47 -6.45 -1.11
C ALA A 225 3.81 -7.85 -0.60
N ARG A 226 4.74 -7.97 0.35
CA ARG A 226 5.07 -9.24 1.00
C ARG A 226 3.96 -9.74 1.91
N PHE A 227 3.28 -8.84 2.63
CA PHE A 227 2.08 -9.20 3.39
C PHE A 227 0.99 -9.71 2.45
N ASP A 228 0.72 -8.98 1.37
CA ASP A 228 -0.27 -9.34 0.36
C ASP A 228 0.06 -10.67 -0.33
N LEU A 229 1.35 -10.97 -0.58
CA LEU A 229 1.81 -12.28 -1.07
C LEU A 229 1.39 -13.42 -0.14
N LEU A 230 1.74 -13.31 1.14
CA LEU A 230 1.44 -14.33 2.15
C LEU A 230 -0.07 -14.48 2.33
N TYR A 231 -0.81 -13.38 2.24
CA TYR A 231 -2.27 -13.35 2.30
C TYR A 231 -2.90 -14.09 1.12
N CYS A 232 -2.41 -13.87 -0.11
CA CYS A 232 -2.85 -14.62 -1.28
C CYS A 232 -2.53 -16.12 -1.14
N GLN A 233 -1.32 -16.46 -0.70
CA GLN A 233 -0.90 -17.85 -0.48
C GLN A 233 -1.77 -18.55 0.56
N TYR A 234 -2.15 -17.85 1.63
CA TYR A 234 -3.03 -18.38 2.67
C TYR A 234 -4.37 -18.80 2.08
N PHE A 235 -5.02 -18.01 1.23
CA PHE A 235 -6.30 -18.40 0.63
C PHE A 235 -6.19 -19.45 -0.49
N LEU A 236 -5.01 -19.61 -1.10
CA LEU A 236 -4.79 -20.51 -2.23
C LEU A 236 -4.34 -21.93 -1.85
N THR A 237 -4.07 -22.20 -0.57
CA THR A 237 -3.67 -23.53 -0.08
C THR A 237 -4.81 -24.19 0.71
N ASP A 238 -4.82 -25.50 0.83
CA ASP A 238 -5.65 -26.28 1.77
C ASP A 238 -4.80 -27.09 2.77
N ASP A 239 -3.49 -27.09 2.59
CA ASP A 239 -2.54 -27.73 3.48
C ASP A 239 -2.45 -26.98 4.81
N ALA A 240 -2.83 -27.69 5.90
CA ALA A 240 -2.88 -27.14 7.25
C ALA A 240 -1.49 -26.75 7.81
N GLU A 241 -0.42 -27.46 7.44
CA GLU A 241 0.94 -27.12 7.88
C GLU A 241 1.42 -25.85 7.17
N VAL A 242 1.16 -25.75 5.87
CA VAL A 242 1.44 -24.54 5.08
C VAL A 242 0.66 -23.35 5.62
N ASP A 243 -0.64 -23.52 5.88
CA ASP A 243 -1.49 -22.50 6.48
C ASP A 243 -0.96 -21.99 7.81
N GLN A 244 -0.57 -22.90 8.72
CA GLN A 244 -0.06 -22.50 10.03
C GLN A 244 1.26 -21.73 9.91
N ARG A 245 2.14 -22.14 9.00
CA ARG A 245 3.39 -21.42 8.71
C ARG A 245 3.13 -20.03 8.17
N LEU A 246 2.26 -19.90 7.15
CA LEU A 246 1.92 -18.62 6.53
C LEU A 246 1.32 -17.64 7.54
N THR A 247 0.41 -18.11 8.41
CA THR A 247 -0.14 -17.31 9.50
C THR A 247 0.94 -16.83 10.47
N GLY A 248 1.92 -17.70 10.79
CA GLY A 248 3.07 -17.32 11.61
C GLY A 248 3.91 -16.22 10.97
N GLU A 249 4.18 -16.32 9.66
CA GLU A 249 4.93 -15.31 8.92
C GLU A 249 4.16 -13.98 8.81
N LEU A 250 2.85 -14.02 8.51
CA LEU A 250 1.98 -12.84 8.50
C LEU A 250 1.99 -12.12 9.85
N PHE A 251 1.85 -12.87 10.94
CA PHE A 251 1.88 -12.34 12.30
C PHE A 251 3.23 -11.66 12.61
N GLN A 252 4.35 -12.33 12.32
CA GLN A 252 5.69 -11.79 12.56
C GLN A 252 5.97 -10.53 11.72
N LEU A 253 5.48 -10.50 10.49
CA LEU A 253 5.63 -9.35 9.61
C LEU A 253 4.78 -8.16 10.11
N PHE A 254 3.58 -8.44 10.63
CA PHE A 254 2.67 -7.42 11.17
C PHE A 254 3.14 -6.81 12.48
N VAL A 255 3.42 -7.65 13.48
CA VAL A 255 3.77 -7.24 14.85
C VAL A 255 5.27 -6.93 15.00
N GLY A 256 6.10 -7.51 14.14
CA GLY A 256 7.55 -7.54 14.29
C GLY A 256 8.03 -8.82 15.01
N SER A 257 9.26 -9.24 14.73
CA SER A 257 9.88 -10.37 15.43
C SER A 257 10.76 -9.88 16.60
N PRO A 258 10.56 -10.39 17.84
CA PRO A 258 11.46 -10.12 18.97
C PRO A 258 12.92 -10.55 18.70
N GLN A 259 13.13 -11.48 17.76
CA GLN A 259 14.42 -12.13 17.49
C GLN A 259 15.23 -11.43 16.37
N ASN A 260 14.72 -10.39 15.73
CA ASN A 260 15.44 -9.64 14.68
C ASN A 260 16.52 -8.69 15.23
N SER A 261 16.88 -8.79 16.51
CA SER A 261 18.00 -8.05 17.10
C SER A 261 19.36 -8.36 16.47
N VAL A 262 19.52 -9.51 15.79
CA VAL A 262 20.77 -9.89 15.11
C VAL A 262 20.93 -9.20 13.73
N SER A 263 19.84 -8.77 13.10
CA SER A 263 19.86 -8.01 11.83
C SER A 263 20.06 -6.50 12.01
N LYS A 264 20.03 -6.00 13.26
CA LYS A 264 20.14 -4.57 13.58
C LYS A 264 21.46 -3.94 13.12
N LEU A 265 22.51 -4.73 12.93
CA LEU A 265 23.83 -4.22 12.58
C LEU A 265 23.97 -3.80 11.10
N LEU A 266 23.07 -4.24 10.22
CA LEU A 266 23.16 -3.96 8.77
C LEU A 266 21.92 -3.25 8.19
N TRP A 267 20.74 -3.38 8.80
CA TRP A 267 19.46 -3.03 8.13
C TRP A 267 18.51 -2.13 8.94
N GLY A 268 18.97 -1.52 10.03
CA GLY A 268 18.14 -0.59 10.83
C GLY A 268 16.97 -1.26 11.56
N ASP A 269 16.26 -0.49 12.40
CA ASP A 269 14.99 -0.96 12.99
C ASP A 269 13.93 -0.92 11.90
N LEU A 270 13.57 -2.08 11.34
CA LEU A 270 12.40 -2.18 10.47
C LEU A 270 11.17 -1.85 11.30
N ASP A 271 10.48 -0.76 10.94
CA ASP A 271 9.18 -0.48 11.52
C ASP A 271 8.22 -1.63 11.18
N PRO A 272 7.51 -2.20 12.17
CA PRO A 272 6.56 -3.26 11.92
C PRO A 272 5.44 -2.75 10.99
N ILE A 273 4.88 -3.65 10.17
CA ILE A 273 3.80 -3.32 9.24
C ILE A 273 2.60 -2.68 9.96
N SER A 274 2.37 -3.00 11.25
CA SER A 274 1.34 -2.37 12.07
C SER A 274 1.43 -0.83 12.13
N LYS A 275 2.62 -0.25 11.97
CA LYS A 275 2.82 1.20 11.88
C LYS A 275 2.61 1.77 10.48
N VAL A 276 2.83 0.94 9.45
CA VAL A 276 2.79 1.35 8.05
C VAL A 276 1.37 1.29 7.48
N ILE A 277 0.65 0.21 7.79
CA ILE A 277 -0.70 -0.08 7.27
C ILE A 277 -1.57 -0.72 8.37
N PRO A 278 -1.87 0.01 9.47
CA PRO A 278 -2.66 -0.51 10.58
C PRO A 278 -4.01 -1.11 10.16
N GLN A 279 -4.59 -0.64 9.04
CA GLN A 279 -5.84 -1.16 8.48
C GLN A 279 -5.80 -2.65 8.08
N ARG A 280 -4.62 -3.23 7.84
CA ARG A 280 -4.46 -4.67 7.54
C ARG A 280 -4.64 -5.57 8.77
N ILE A 281 -4.80 -5.00 9.97
CA ILE A 281 -5.05 -5.77 11.18
C ILE A 281 -6.26 -6.70 11.05
N LEU A 282 -7.34 -6.25 10.40
CA LEU A 282 -8.56 -7.05 10.27
C LEU A 282 -8.33 -8.31 9.41
N ASP A 283 -7.49 -8.19 8.38
CA ASP A 283 -7.08 -9.31 7.51
C ASP A 283 -6.33 -10.35 8.36
N LEU A 284 -5.38 -9.93 9.21
CA LEU A 284 -4.65 -10.82 10.11
C LEU A 284 -5.54 -11.43 11.21
N LEU A 285 -6.42 -10.64 11.83
CA LEU A 285 -7.26 -11.10 12.93
C LEU A 285 -8.29 -12.14 12.50
N SER A 286 -8.82 -12.02 11.28
CA SER A 286 -9.72 -13.05 10.72
C SER A 286 -8.99 -14.39 10.56
N ILE A 287 -7.76 -14.39 10.05
CA ILE A 287 -6.92 -15.58 9.94
C ILE A 287 -6.62 -16.18 11.31
N LEU A 288 -6.15 -15.37 12.26
CA LEU A 288 -5.81 -15.84 13.61
C LEU A 288 -7.04 -16.42 14.34
N TYR A 289 -8.20 -15.78 14.18
CA TYR A 289 -9.45 -16.27 14.74
C TYR A 289 -9.84 -17.63 14.16
N SER A 290 -9.76 -17.80 12.84
CA SER A 290 -10.08 -19.08 12.17
C SER A 290 -9.21 -20.25 12.67
N GLN A 291 -8.01 -19.95 13.17
CA GLN A 291 -7.06 -20.91 13.74
C GLN A 291 -7.10 -20.97 15.27
N GLY A 292 -8.03 -20.28 15.93
CA GLY A 292 -8.16 -20.27 17.39
C GLY A 292 -6.98 -19.64 18.13
N GLN A 293 -6.22 -18.72 17.51
CA GLN A 293 -5.00 -18.14 18.07
C GLN A 293 -5.28 -16.87 18.91
N GLY A 294 -6.04 -17.03 20.00
CA GLY A 294 -6.50 -15.91 20.84
C GLY A 294 -5.39 -15.02 21.39
N GLU A 295 -4.28 -15.57 21.89
CA GLU A 295 -3.15 -14.76 22.42
C GLU A 295 -2.53 -13.89 21.33
N ARG A 296 -2.26 -14.46 20.14
CA ARG A 296 -1.69 -13.70 19.01
C ARG A 296 -2.64 -12.62 18.51
N MET A 297 -3.95 -12.83 18.58
CA MET A 297 -4.91 -11.77 18.25
C MET A 297 -4.73 -10.56 19.19
N LEU A 298 -4.61 -10.80 20.50
CA LEU A 298 -4.38 -9.73 21.48
C LEU A 298 -3.04 -9.04 21.26
N GLU A 299 -1.97 -9.80 21.03
CA GLU A 299 -0.64 -9.25 20.70
C GLU A 299 -0.67 -8.37 19.46
N ALA A 300 -1.37 -8.79 18.39
CA ALA A 300 -1.50 -8.00 17.17
C ALA A 300 -2.30 -6.71 17.37
N ILE A 301 -3.35 -6.75 18.20
CA ILE A 301 -4.15 -5.58 18.57
C ILE A 301 -3.33 -4.59 19.39
N ASP A 302 -2.56 -5.09 20.36
CA ASP A 302 -1.74 -4.25 21.24
C ASP A 302 -0.52 -3.64 20.52
N ALA A 303 -0.17 -4.14 19.33
CA ALA A 303 0.88 -3.60 18.47
C ALA A 303 0.43 -2.40 17.61
N LEU A 304 -0.84 -1.99 17.66
CA LEU A 304 -1.36 -0.85 16.91
C LEU A 304 -0.97 0.49 17.56
N PRO A 305 -0.58 1.51 16.77
CA PRO A 305 -0.13 2.81 17.29
C PRO A 305 -1.25 3.76 17.77
N GLU A 306 -2.53 3.52 17.44
CA GLU A 306 -3.63 4.47 17.64
C GLU A 306 -4.96 3.81 18.09
N ALA A 307 -6.02 4.63 18.23
CA ALA A 307 -7.35 4.25 18.68
C ALA A 307 -7.96 3.11 17.85
N LEU A 308 -8.50 2.12 18.56
CA LEU A 308 -9.06 0.90 17.98
C LEU A 308 -10.37 1.22 17.23
N THR A 309 -10.51 0.74 16.00
CA THR A 309 -11.80 0.79 15.30
C THR A 309 -12.81 -0.15 15.97
N PRO A 310 -14.13 0.04 15.78
CA PRO A 310 -15.14 -0.86 16.35
C PRO A 310 -14.84 -2.34 16.05
N MET A 311 -14.45 -2.66 14.82
CA MET A 311 -14.11 -4.03 14.41
C MET A 311 -12.94 -4.62 15.20
N VAL A 312 -11.98 -3.80 15.64
CA VAL A 312 -10.91 -4.29 16.50
C VAL A 312 -11.43 -4.68 17.89
N PHE A 313 -12.42 -3.98 18.44
CA PHE A 313 -13.08 -4.39 19.68
C PHE A 313 -13.86 -5.70 19.53
N LEU A 314 -14.52 -5.92 18.38
CA LEU A 314 -15.16 -7.19 18.06
C LEU A 314 -14.14 -8.34 18.12
N PHE A 315 -13.02 -8.22 17.39
CA PHE A 315 -11.98 -9.24 17.40
C PHE A 315 -11.29 -9.40 18.76
N ARG A 316 -11.15 -8.33 19.55
CA ARG A 316 -10.66 -8.41 20.92
C ARG A 316 -11.58 -9.25 21.81
N GLY A 317 -12.90 -9.06 21.67
CA GLY A 317 -13.91 -9.88 22.35
C GLY A 317 -13.83 -11.35 21.95
N LEU A 318 -13.70 -11.61 20.64
CA LEU A 318 -13.52 -12.97 20.10
C LEU A 318 -12.26 -13.65 20.65
N ALA A 319 -11.14 -12.93 20.71
CA ALA A 319 -9.89 -13.41 21.30
C ALA A 319 -10.07 -13.79 22.78
N PHE A 320 -10.68 -12.91 23.59
CA PHE A 320 -10.97 -13.22 24.98
C PHE A 320 -11.93 -14.40 25.16
N SER A 321 -12.91 -14.57 24.26
CA SER A 321 -13.79 -15.74 24.24
C SER A 321 -13.01 -17.04 24.00
N ILE A 322 -12.09 -17.07 23.03
CA ILE A 322 -11.19 -18.22 22.78
C ILE A 322 -10.38 -18.55 24.04
N LEU A 323 -9.86 -17.53 24.73
CA LEU A 323 -9.08 -17.67 25.96
C LEU A 323 -9.92 -17.90 27.22
N LYS A 324 -11.24 -18.02 27.09
CA LYS A 324 -12.20 -18.20 28.21
C LYS A 324 -12.16 -17.07 29.25
N ARG A 325 -11.72 -15.87 28.87
CA ARG A 325 -11.67 -14.65 29.70
C ARG A 325 -12.99 -13.88 29.61
N LYS A 326 -14.06 -14.45 30.19
CA LYS A 326 -15.44 -13.96 30.02
C LYS A 326 -15.65 -12.48 30.36
N PRO A 327 -15.17 -11.94 31.50
CA PRO A 327 -15.38 -10.53 31.83
C PRO A 327 -14.78 -9.58 30.78
N ASP A 328 -13.58 -9.92 30.29
CA ASP A 328 -12.87 -9.13 29.29
C ASP A 328 -13.57 -9.19 27.93
N ALA A 329 -14.10 -10.36 27.56
CA ALA A 329 -14.89 -10.53 26.35
C ALA A 329 -16.16 -9.67 26.36
N ILE A 330 -16.89 -9.66 27.48
CA ILE A 330 -18.11 -8.85 27.66
C ILE A 330 -17.80 -7.36 27.50
N GLU A 331 -16.74 -6.87 28.15
CA GLU A 331 -16.36 -5.46 28.04
C GLU A 331 -15.92 -5.09 26.61
N ALA A 332 -15.14 -5.93 25.93
CA ALA A 332 -14.74 -5.69 24.55
C ALA A 332 -15.96 -5.63 23.60
N TYR A 333 -16.90 -6.57 23.72
CA TYR A 333 -18.14 -6.55 22.95
C TYR A 333 -19.01 -5.33 23.24
N ARG A 334 -19.05 -4.88 24.50
CA ARG A 334 -19.73 -3.64 24.87
C ARG A 334 -19.09 -2.43 24.19
N GLN A 335 -17.76 -2.35 24.14
CA GLN A 335 -17.06 -1.27 23.43
C GLN A 335 -17.35 -1.29 21.93
N PHE A 336 -17.38 -2.48 21.30
CA PHE A 336 -17.81 -2.63 19.90
C PHE A 336 -19.21 -2.06 19.67
N LEU A 337 -20.20 -2.45 20.48
CA LEU A 337 -21.57 -1.97 20.36
C LEU A 337 -21.71 -0.46 20.60
N LEU A 338 -20.93 0.11 21.53
CA LEU A 338 -20.96 1.55 21.83
C LEU A 338 -20.35 2.42 20.72
N GLN A 339 -19.39 1.89 19.97
CA GLN A 339 -18.65 2.63 18.95
C GLN A 339 -19.15 2.40 17.53
N THR A 340 -20.05 1.43 17.32
CA THR A 340 -20.67 1.16 16.01
C THR A 340 -21.83 2.13 15.80
N ILE A 341 -21.60 3.17 15.00
CA ILE A 341 -22.56 4.28 14.77
C ILE A 341 -23.42 4.02 13.53
N GLU A 342 -22.81 3.55 12.44
CA GLU A 342 -23.52 3.16 11.22
C GLU A 342 -23.59 1.64 11.16
N ILE A 343 -24.70 1.10 10.65
CA ILE A 343 -24.92 -0.34 10.50
C ILE A 343 -25.20 -0.58 9.03
N ASP A 344 -24.23 -1.14 8.33
CA ASP A 344 -24.50 -1.79 7.06
C ASP A 344 -24.97 -3.25 7.30
N ASP A 345 -25.35 -3.95 6.22
CA ASP A 345 -25.81 -5.33 6.32
C ASP A 345 -24.75 -6.26 6.93
N PHE A 346 -23.47 -5.90 6.77
CA PHE A 346 -22.34 -6.66 7.30
C PHE A 346 -22.19 -6.48 8.81
N ASP A 347 -22.25 -5.24 9.30
CA ASP A 347 -22.26 -4.91 10.72
C ASP A 347 -23.46 -5.53 11.44
N ALA A 348 -24.61 -5.66 10.76
CA ALA A 348 -25.80 -6.30 11.32
C ALA A 348 -25.54 -7.76 11.74
N CYS A 349 -24.88 -8.56 10.91
CA CYS A 349 -24.53 -9.95 11.21
C CYS A 349 -23.59 -10.07 12.42
N ASN A 350 -22.57 -9.21 12.48
CA ASN A 350 -21.62 -9.19 13.60
C ASN A 350 -22.29 -8.75 14.90
N ILE A 351 -23.14 -7.73 14.85
CA ILE A 351 -23.92 -7.25 16.00
C ILE A 351 -24.82 -8.36 16.54
N LEU A 352 -25.54 -9.08 15.67
CA LEU A 352 -26.42 -10.18 16.09
C LEU A 352 -25.62 -11.29 16.78
N THR A 353 -24.47 -11.66 16.21
CA THR A 353 -23.57 -12.67 16.80
C THR A 353 -23.07 -12.25 18.19
N VAL A 354 -22.70 -10.98 18.34
CA VAL A 354 -22.29 -10.41 19.63
C VAL A 354 -23.43 -10.41 20.64
N ILE A 355 -24.63 -9.98 20.26
CA ILE A 355 -25.81 -9.98 21.15
C ILE A 355 -26.13 -11.39 21.61
N GLN A 356 -26.17 -12.37 20.69
CA GLN A 356 -26.42 -13.78 21.04
C GLN A 356 -25.37 -14.32 22.01
N THR A 357 -24.10 -13.94 21.81
CA THR A 357 -23.01 -14.33 22.71
C THR A 357 -23.18 -13.72 24.09
N LEU A 358 -23.49 -12.42 24.18
CA LEU A 358 -23.72 -11.73 25.45
C LEU A 358 -24.90 -12.33 26.23
N ILE A 359 -26.01 -12.64 25.56
CA ILE A 359 -27.17 -13.32 26.17
C ILE A 359 -26.78 -14.70 26.70
N ARG A 360 -26.03 -15.48 25.92
CA ARG A 360 -25.55 -16.82 26.34
C ARG A 360 -24.64 -16.75 27.56
N GLU A 361 -23.85 -15.67 27.67
CA GLU A 361 -22.99 -15.39 28.83
C GLU A 361 -23.75 -14.73 30.00
N GLY A 362 -25.08 -14.68 29.95
CA GLY A 362 -25.95 -14.26 31.05
C GLY A 362 -26.15 -12.75 31.17
N GLN A 363 -25.78 -11.97 30.16
CA GLN A 363 -26.12 -10.55 30.10
C GLN A 363 -27.62 -10.36 29.84
N LYS A 364 -28.23 -9.42 30.56
CA LYS A 364 -29.65 -9.11 30.40
C LYS A 364 -29.88 -8.32 29.12
N THR A 365 -30.94 -8.66 28.38
CA THR A 365 -31.31 -7.98 27.14
C THR A 365 -31.47 -6.47 27.35
N GLU A 366 -32.06 -6.04 28.47
CA GLU A 366 -32.28 -4.62 28.78
C GLU A 366 -30.96 -3.85 28.96
N ASP A 367 -29.89 -4.51 29.40
CA ASP A 367 -28.59 -3.87 29.58
C ASP A 367 -27.82 -3.80 28.24
N ILE A 368 -27.93 -4.83 27.41
CA ILE A 368 -27.41 -4.85 26.03
C ILE A 368 -28.10 -3.75 25.19
N GLU A 369 -29.41 -3.61 25.32
CA GLU A 369 -30.18 -2.55 24.65
C GLU A 369 -29.67 -1.18 25.06
N LYS A 370 -29.43 -0.90 26.35
CA LYS A 370 -28.87 0.40 26.79
C LYS A 370 -27.52 0.73 26.18
N TRP A 371 -26.69 -0.28 25.85
CA TRP A 371 -25.40 -0.06 25.19
C TRP A 371 -25.57 0.37 23.74
N ARG A 372 -26.61 -0.12 23.04
CA ARG A 372 -26.89 0.20 21.64
C ARG A 372 -27.76 1.46 21.48
N TRP A 373 -28.75 1.64 22.35
CA TRP A 373 -29.82 2.63 22.23
C TRP A 373 -29.44 4.05 22.66
N ARG A 374 -28.23 4.26 23.19
CA ARG A 374 -27.74 5.61 23.52
C ARG A 374 -27.30 6.43 22.30
N GLN A 375 -27.29 5.89 21.07
CA GLN A 375 -26.71 6.57 19.91
C GLN A 375 -27.58 6.67 18.64
N ASN A 376 -28.69 5.93 18.44
CA ASN A 376 -29.45 6.00 17.18
C ASN A 376 -30.97 5.76 17.33
N ILE A 377 -31.78 6.81 17.15
CA ILE A 377 -33.25 6.77 17.29
C ILE A 377 -34.02 6.37 16.01
N LEU A 378 -33.40 6.09 14.83
CA LEU A 378 -34.20 6.18 13.59
C LEU A 378 -34.12 5.10 12.49
N LYS A 379 -33.50 3.91 12.67
CA LYS A 379 -33.40 2.95 11.53
C LYS A 379 -33.61 1.46 11.76
N LEU A 380 -34.04 0.99 12.94
CA LEU A 380 -34.18 -0.47 13.20
C LEU A 380 -35.55 -1.09 12.86
N HIS A 381 -36.51 -0.34 12.32
CA HIS A 381 -37.80 -0.91 11.93
C HIS A 381 -37.76 -1.81 10.66
N THR A 382 -36.63 -1.93 9.98
CA THR A 382 -36.52 -2.64 8.69
C THR A 382 -35.89 -4.04 8.77
N LEU A 383 -35.29 -4.45 9.89
CA LEU A 383 -34.55 -5.73 9.99
C LEU A 383 -35.33 -6.86 10.67
N SER A 384 -36.62 -6.70 10.98
CA SER A 384 -37.43 -7.75 11.62
C SER A 384 -37.95 -8.83 10.65
N LEU A 385 -37.27 -9.08 9.52
CA LEU A 385 -37.71 -10.04 8.49
C LEU A 385 -36.59 -10.92 7.89
N CYS A 386 -35.41 -10.99 8.53
CA CYS A 386 -34.38 -11.98 8.21
C CYS A 386 -34.22 -12.99 9.35
#